data_AF-A0A1G7JXV3-F1
#
_entry.id   AF-A0A1G7JXV3-F1
#
_cell.length_a   1.000
_cell.length_b   1.000
_cell.length_c   1.000
_cell.angle_alpha   90.00
_cell.angle_beta   90.00
_cell.angle_gamma   90.00
#
_symmetry.space_group_name_H-M   'P 1'
#
loop_
_entity.id
_entity.type
_entity.pdbx_description
1 polymer ?
#
loop_
_entity_poly.entity_id
_entity_poly.type
_entity_poly.pdbx_seq_one_letter_code
_entity_poly.pdbx_strand_id
1 'polypeptide(L)'
;MTAWGALRARLPDLAAKLRALRPPRLRVTVDGRVVHGALAVPEEGDLEAHFARFGGPSRLKVALSGLTEGWLLEYLALLEERFPGAREVELLGVWAGNPPRLEVIARVRPRSPSP
;
A
#
# COMPACT_ATOMS: atom_id res chain seq x y z
N MET A 1 18.14 3.06 -5.12
CA MET A 1 16.86 2.45 -4.73
C MET A 1 15.77 3.52 -4.82
N THR A 2 14.69 3.28 -5.59
CA THR A 2 13.56 4.24 -5.73
C THR A 2 12.68 4.24 -4.48
N ALA A 3 11.83 5.27 -4.30
CA ALA A 3 10.88 5.29 -3.20
C ALA A 3 9.92 4.08 -3.25
N TRP A 4 9.44 3.73 -4.45
CA TRP A 4 8.63 2.54 -4.69
C TRP A 4 9.37 1.24 -4.39
N GLY A 5 10.62 1.09 -4.82
CA GLY A 5 11.43 -0.10 -4.53
C GLY A 5 11.66 -0.30 -3.03
N ALA A 6 11.91 0.79 -2.30
CA ALA A 6 12.07 0.76 -0.85
C ALA A 6 10.76 0.47 -0.10
N LEU A 7 9.62 0.93 -0.61
CA LEU A 7 8.31 0.54 -0.10
C LEU A 7 8.03 -0.94 -0.37
N ARG A 8 8.38 -1.42 -1.58
CA ARG A 8 8.20 -2.82 -1.99
C ARG A 8 9.02 -3.80 -1.18
N ALA A 9 10.25 -3.42 -0.82
CA ALA A 9 11.11 -4.22 0.06
C ALA A 9 10.52 -4.45 1.46
N ARG A 10 9.52 -3.65 1.88
CA ARG A 10 8.87 -3.72 3.19
C ARG A 10 7.46 -4.34 3.14
N LEU A 11 7.05 -4.89 1.99
CA LEU A 11 5.67 -5.33 1.78
C LEU A 11 5.10 -6.23 2.89
N PRO A 12 5.82 -7.26 3.37
CA PRO A 12 5.31 -8.13 4.43
C PRO A 12 4.97 -7.36 5.72
N ASP A 13 5.83 -6.43 6.13
CA ASP A 13 5.62 -5.60 7.30
C ASP A 13 4.46 -4.63 7.11
N LEU A 14 4.31 -4.07 5.91
CA LEU A 14 3.21 -3.18 5.57
C LEU A 14 1.88 -3.94 5.61
N ALA A 15 1.82 -5.12 5.01
CA ALA A 15 0.64 -5.97 5.04
C ALA A 15 0.28 -6.39 6.47
N ALA A 16 1.26 -6.76 7.30
CA ALA A 16 1.04 -7.05 8.71
C ALA A 16 0.50 -5.83 9.47
N LYS A 17 1.05 -4.64 9.24
CA LYS A 17 0.58 -3.40 9.86
C LYS A 17 -0.84 -3.03 9.43
N LEU A 18 -1.19 -3.21 8.16
CA LEU A 18 -2.55 -3.02 7.66
C LEU A 18 -3.54 -3.98 8.32
N ARG A 19 -3.18 -5.26 8.44
CA ARG A 19 -4.01 -6.26 9.14
C ARG A 19 -4.17 -5.94 10.63
N ALA A 20 -3.14 -5.41 11.28
CA ALA A 20 -3.21 -5.05 12.70
C ALA A 20 -4.07 -3.80 12.94
N LEU A 21 -3.85 -2.74 12.15
CA LEU A 21 -4.52 -1.45 12.33
C LEU A 21 -5.92 -1.39 11.74
N ARG A 22 -6.21 -2.26 10.75
CA ARG A 22 -7.48 -2.31 10.00
C ARG A 22 -8.00 -0.92 9.62
N PRO A 23 -7.20 -0.10 8.92
CA PRO A 23 -7.70 1.18 8.42
C PRO A 23 -8.81 0.89 7.40
N PRO A 24 -9.97 1.56 7.46
CA PRO A 24 -11.02 1.35 6.46
C PRO A 24 -10.62 1.89 5.10
N ARG A 25 -9.72 2.89 5.06
CA ARG A 25 -9.22 3.48 3.82
C ARG A 25 -7.73 3.81 3.89
N LEU A 26 -7.09 3.79 2.73
CA LEU A 26 -5.75 4.33 2.52
C LEU A 26 -5.78 5.62 1.72
N ARG A 27 -4.91 6.54 2.12
CA ARG A 27 -4.51 7.70 1.34
C ARG A 27 -3.05 7.52 0.94
N VAL A 28 -2.75 7.84 -0.31
CA VAL A 28 -1.38 7.85 -0.82
C VAL A 28 -0.97 9.25 -1.18
N THR A 29 0.18 9.65 -0.66
CA THR A 29 0.86 10.88 -1.04
C THR A 29 2.15 10.56 -1.78
N VAL A 30 2.40 11.30 -2.86
CA VAL A 30 3.63 11.25 -3.64
C VAL A 30 4.19 12.66 -3.70
N ASP A 31 5.44 12.83 -3.25
CA ASP A 31 6.11 14.13 -3.19
C ASP A 31 5.25 15.23 -2.53
N GLY A 32 4.58 14.88 -1.42
CA GLY A 32 3.70 15.76 -0.65
C GLY A 32 2.32 16.01 -1.27
N ARG A 33 2.00 15.43 -2.44
CA ARG A 33 0.70 15.58 -3.10
C ARG A 33 -0.16 14.35 -2.89
N VAL A 34 -1.43 14.53 -2.53
CA VAL A 34 -2.40 13.42 -2.47
C VAL A 34 -2.67 12.93 -3.89
N VAL A 35 -2.24 11.71 -4.21
CA VAL A 35 -2.48 11.07 -5.52
C VAL A 35 -3.63 10.08 -5.47
N HIS A 36 -3.93 9.55 -4.27
CA HIS A 36 -5.17 8.85 -4.01
C HIS A 36 -5.68 9.16 -2.60
N GLY A 37 -6.92 9.64 -2.48
CA GLY A 37 -7.41 10.23 -1.24
C GLY A 37 -8.07 9.27 -0.25
N ALA A 38 -8.58 8.14 -0.74
CA ALA A 38 -9.53 7.29 0.00
C ALA A 38 -9.74 5.91 -0.66
N LEU A 39 -8.66 5.16 -0.91
CA LEU A 39 -8.75 3.77 -1.36
C LEU A 39 -9.41 2.92 -0.28
N ALA A 40 -10.49 2.21 -0.59
CA ALA A 40 -11.03 1.22 0.35
C ALA A 40 -10.01 0.11 0.58
N VAL A 41 -9.72 -0.22 1.83
CA VAL A 41 -8.92 -1.41 2.16
C VAL A 41 -9.87 -2.60 2.15
N PRO A 42 -9.69 -3.56 1.24
CA PRO A 42 -10.58 -4.70 1.15
C PRO A 42 -10.39 -5.63 2.35
N GLU A 43 -11.47 -6.30 2.76
CA GLU A 43 -11.40 -7.37 3.75
C GLU A 43 -10.80 -8.64 3.11
N GLU A 44 -10.29 -9.56 3.93
CA GLU A 44 -9.66 -10.79 3.40
C GLU A 44 -10.64 -11.64 2.58
N GLY A 45 -11.91 -11.71 2.98
CA GLY A 45 -12.94 -12.42 2.22
C GLY A 45 -13.20 -11.80 0.84
N ASP A 46 -13.17 -10.48 0.75
CA ASP A 46 -13.32 -9.77 -0.54
C ASP A 46 -12.11 -10.02 -1.45
N LEU A 47 -10.90 -10.07 -0.87
CA LEU A 47 -9.69 -10.39 -1.61
C LEU A 47 -9.70 -11.83 -2.13
N GLU A 48 -10.14 -12.78 -1.31
CA GLU A 48 -10.29 -14.18 -1.72
C GLU A 48 -11.29 -14.30 -2.89
N ALA A 49 -12.47 -13.67 -2.77
CA ALA A 49 -13.48 -13.67 -3.82
C ALA A 49 -12.98 -12.97 -5.10
N HIS A 50 -12.26 -11.86 -4.98
CA HIS A 50 -11.67 -11.14 -6.11
C HIS A 50 -10.68 -12.03 -6.88
N PHE A 51 -9.70 -12.62 -6.18
CA PHE A 51 -8.68 -13.44 -6.83
C PHE A 51 -9.22 -14.76 -7.39
N ALA A 52 -10.27 -15.33 -6.77
CA ALA A 52 -10.96 -16.48 -7.32
C ALA A 52 -11.66 -16.16 -8.65
N ARG A 53 -12.16 -14.93 -8.82
CA ARG A 53 -12.96 -14.51 -9.98
C ARG A 53 -12.12 -13.95 -11.13
N PHE A 54 -11.12 -13.13 -10.84
CA PHE A 54 -10.36 -12.40 -11.86
C PHE A 54 -8.94 -12.94 -12.06
N GLY A 55 -8.60 -14.01 -11.35
CA GLY A 55 -7.21 -14.44 -11.18
C GLY A 55 -6.52 -13.59 -10.13
N GLY A 56 -5.45 -14.13 -9.56
CA GLY A 56 -4.69 -13.47 -8.50
C GLY A 56 -3.32 -14.10 -8.33
N PRO A 57 -2.57 -13.72 -7.28
CA PRO A 57 -1.36 -14.43 -6.90
C PRO A 57 -1.68 -15.94 -6.82
N SER A 58 -0.80 -16.80 -7.33
CA SER A 58 -1.03 -18.24 -7.26
C SER A 58 -1.33 -18.65 -5.81
N ARG A 59 -2.13 -19.71 -5.59
CA ARG A 59 -2.43 -20.20 -4.24
C ARG A 59 -1.18 -20.38 -3.37
N LEU A 60 -0.05 -20.78 -3.99
CA LEU A 60 1.26 -20.87 -3.35
C LEU A 60 1.78 -19.49 -2.91
N LYS A 61 1.67 -18.47 -3.77
CA LYS A 61 2.07 -17.10 -3.44
C LYS A 61 1.20 -16.51 -2.34
N VAL A 62 -0.12 -16.74 -2.36
CA VAL A 62 -1.03 -16.37 -1.26
C VAL A 62 -0.64 -17.06 0.06
N ALA A 63 -0.28 -18.35 0.03
CA ALA A 63 0.17 -19.05 1.23
C ALA A 63 1.50 -18.51 1.79
N LEU A 64 2.37 -17.96 0.93
CA LEU A 64 3.68 -17.43 1.32
C LEU A 64 3.64 -15.95 1.74
N SER A 65 2.79 -15.12 1.11
CA SER A 65 2.73 -13.66 1.32
C SER A 65 1.42 -13.16 1.96
N GLY A 66 0.34 -13.93 1.85
CA GLY A 66 -1.00 -13.50 2.26
C GLY A 66 -1.72 -12.63 1.22
N LEU A 67 -3.05 -12.61 1.29
CA LEU A 67 -3.93 -11.89 0.35
C LEU A 67 -3.72 -10.37 0.39
N THR A 68 -3.61 -9.80 1.60
CA THR A 68 -3.39 -8.37 1.80
C THR A 68 -2.07 -7.89 1.17
N GLU A 69 -1.01 -8.71 1.25
CA GLU A 69 0.28 -8.38 0.65
C GLU A 69 0.18 -8.39 -0.88
N GLY A 70 -0.48 -9.39 -1.47
CA GLY A 70 -0.70 -9.48 -2.92
C GLY A 70 -1.46 -8.28 -3.47
N TRP A 71 -2.57 -7.91 -2.82
CA TRP A 71 -3.33 -6.72 -3.18
C TRP A 71 -2.51 -5.43 -3.07
N LEU A 72 -1.75 -5.27 -1.99
CA LEU A 72 -0.91 -4.09 -1.79
C LEU A 72 0.19 -4.03 -2.87
N LEU A 73 0.76 -5.16 -3.27
CA LEU A 73 1.77 -5.23 -4.33
C LEU A 73 1.22 -4.71 -5.67
N GLU A 74 0.07 -5.24 -6.09
CA GLU A 74 -0.59 -4.86 -7.35
C GLU A 74 -0.95 -3.37 -7.34
N TYR A 75 -1.52 -2.91 -6.23
CA TYR A 75 -1.88 -1.50 -6.09
C TYR A 75 -0.66 -0.56 -6.14
N LEU A 76 0.44 -0.92 -5.47
CA LEU A 76 1.67 -0.13 -5.51
C LEU A 76 2.34 -0.16 -6.89
N ALA A 77 2.26 -1.28 -7.62
CA ALA A 77 2.78 -1.37 -8.99
C ALA A 77 2.04 -0.39 -9.93
N LEU A 78 0.71 -0.33 -9.86
CA LEU A 78 -0.10 0.61 -10.65
C LEU A 78 0.25 2.09 -10.35
N LEU A 79 0.53 2.41 -9.08
CA LEU A 79 0.95 3.75 -8.71
C LEU A 79 2.37 4.07 -9.19
N GLU A 80 3.29 3.11 -9.13
CA GLU A 80 4.65 3.28 -9.62
C GLU A 80 4.67 3.54 -11.14
N GLU A 81 3.84 2.84 -11.91
CA GLU A 81 3.68 3.10 -13.35
C GLU A 81 3.24 4.54 -13.64
N ARG A 82 2.36 5.09 -12.80
CA ARG A 82 1.85 6.46 -12.94
C ARG A 82 2.83 7.52 -12.42
N PHE A 83 3.65 7.18 -11.44
CA PHE A 83 4.59 8.11 -10.77
C PHE A 83 6.00 7.52 -10.66
N PRO A 84 6.65 7.12 -11.78
CA PRO A 84 7.90 6.36 -11.73
C PRO A 84 9.07 7.10 -11.07
N GLY A 85 9.02 8.44 -11.10
CA GLY A 85 10.04 9.33 -10.54
C GLY A 85 9.81 9.79 -9.09
N ALA A 86 8.87 9.17 -8.35
CA ALA A 86 8.55 9.58 -6.99
C ALA A 86 9.78 9.60 -6.07
N ARG A 87 10.02 10.73 -5.40
CA ARG A 87 11.10 10.90 -4.43
C ARG A 87 10.63 10.67 -3.00
N GLU A 88 9.34 10.82 -2.74
CA GLU A 88 8.73 10.47 -1.47
C GLU A 88 7.40 9.79 -1.73
N VAL A 89 7.15 8.70 -1.00
CA VAL A 89 5.85 8.02 -0.98
C VAL A 89 5.44 7.82 0.46
N GLU A 90 4.21 8.21 0.79
CA GLU A 90 3.62 7.97 2.10
C GLU A 90 2.21 7.35 1.97
N LEU A 91 2.00 6.32 2.77
CA LEU A 91 0.75 5.59 2.94
C LEU A 91 0.16 5.99 4.30
N LEU A 92 -1.04 6.55 4.27
CA LEU A 92 -1.79 6.97 5.45
C LEU A 92 -3.05 6.12 5.59
N GLY A 93 -3.26 5.54 6.76
CA GLY A 93 -4.56 5.01 7.15
C GLY A 93 -5.52 6.17 7.42
N VAL A 94 -6.76 6.03 6.98
CA VAL A 94 -7.80 7.04 7.15
C VAL A 94 -8.98 6.41 7.86
N TRP A 95 -9.37 6.96 9.02
CA TRP A 95 -10.54 6.55 9.79
C TRP A 95 -11.58 7.66 9.84
N ALA A 96 -12.82 7.29 10.15
CA ALA A 96 -13.90 8.24 10.39
C ALA A 96 -13.54 9.25 11.50
N GLY A 97 -14.06 10.47 11.38
CA GLY A 97 -13.81 11.58 12.30
C GLY A 97 -14.07 12.92 11.64
N ASN A 98 -14.12 14.00 12.43
CA ASN A 98 -14.18 15.37 11.92
C ASN A 98 -13.17 16.27 12.67
N PRO A 99 -11.99 16.54 12.08
CA PRO A 99 -11.51 16.02 10.79
C PRO A 99 -11.17 14.51 10.86
N PRO A 100 -11.09 13.81 9.70
CA PRO A 100 -10.70 12.40 9.66
C PRO A 100 -9.38 12.14 10.37
N ARG A 101 -9.31 11.07 11.15
CA ARG A 101 -8.04 10.64 11.77
C ARG A 101 -7.15 10.05 10.68
N LEU A 102 -5.92 10.57 10.58
CA LEU A 102 -4.88 10.08 9.70
C LEU A 102 -3.77 9.45 10.53
N GLU A 103 -3.27 8.27 10.12
CA GLU A 103 -2.12 7.62 10.74
C GLU A 103 -1.14 7.14 9.68
N VAL A 104 0.16 7.38 9.92
CA VAL A 104 1.21 6.95 8.99
C VAL A 104 1.36 5.42 9.05
N ILE A 105 1.00 4.74 7.97
CA ILE A 105 1.29 3.32 7.78
C ILE A 105 2.76 3.20 7.38
N ALA A 106 3.18 3.96 6.37
CA ALA A 106 4.57 4.01 5.95
C ALA A 106 4.90 5.34 5.28
N ARG A 107 6.16 5.74 5.41
CA ARG A 107 6.75 6.83 4.64
C ARG A 107 8.12 6.40 4.20
N VAL A 108 8.40 6.60 2.92
CA VAL A 108 9.66 6.27 2.30
C VAL A 108 10.16 7.48 1.53
N ARG A 109 11.37 7.90 1.88
CA ARG A 109 12.14 8.92 1.18
C ARG A 109 13.52 8.32 0.95
N PRO A 110 13.97 8.09 -0.29
CA PRO A 110 15.36 7.72 -0.55
C PRO A 110 16.23 8.80 0.08
N ARG A 111 17.24 8.38 0.86
CA ARG A 111 18.34 9.28 1.23
C ARG A 111 18.89 9.81 -0.09
N SER A 112 18.90 11.14 -0.28
CA SER A 112 19.78 11.73 -1.27
C SER A 112 21.19 11.21 -0.97
N PRO A 113 21.99 10.78 -1.97
CA PRO A 113 23.41 10.70 -1.73
C PRO A 113 23.84 12.09 -1.26
N SER A 114 24.45 12.17 -0.09
CA SER A 114 25.09 13.41 0.36
C SER A 114 26.06 13.87 -0.73
N PRO A 115 26.17 15.19 -0.98
CA PRO A 115 27.16 15.72 -1.92
C PRO A 115 28.59 15.36 -1.51
#